data_AF-A0A9D6YQL1-F1
#
_entry.id   AF-A0A9D6YQL1-F1
#
_cell.length_a   1.000
_cell.length_b   1.000
_cell.length_c   1.000
_cell.angle_alpha   90.00
_cell.angle_beta   90.00
_cell.angle_gamma   90.00
#
_symmetry.space_group_name_H-M   'P 1'
#
loop_
_entity.id
_entity.type
_entity.pdbx_description
1 polymer ?
#
loop_
_entity_poly.entity_id
_entity_poly.type
_entity_poly.pdbx_seq_one_letter_code
_entity_poly.pdbx_strand_id
1 'polypeptide(L)'
;MTYAQLKNYPFNPEQLCKLENEIDKEGGFEKLMISKKALKKEDGTTVIAVYEDIEKYKELFLTEEYESLRSIYDTQVPYAFWGILYEALTKIREAQ
;
A
#
# COMPACT_ATOMS: atom_id res chain seq x y z
N MET A 1 3.16 16.21 -14.47
CA MET A 1 3.00 14.79 -14.10
C MET A 1 1.97 14.17 -15.01
N THR A 2 2.36 13.30 -15.93
CA THR A 2 1.39 12.60 -16.79
C THR A 2 1.19 11.20 -16.27
N TYR A 3 0.05 10.98 -15.62
CA TYR A 3 -0.51 9.68 -15.21
C TYR A 3 -0.69 8.66 -16.35
N ALA A 4 -0.22 8.97 -17.56
CA ALA A 4 -0.27 8.11 -18.73
C ALA A 4 0.50 6.78 -18.54
N GLN A 5 1.52 6.75 -17.67
CA GLN A 5 2.28 5.53 -17.34
C GLN A 5 1.55 4.60 -16.35
N LEU A 6 0.48 5.06 -15.69
CA LEU A 6 -0.34 4.25 -14.79
C LEU A 6 -1.38 3.38 -15.48
N LYS A 7 -1.48 3.41 -16.81
CA LYS A 7 -2.47 2.59 -17.55
C LYS A 7 -2.39 1.09 -17.24
N ASN A 8 -1.27 0.61 -16.69
CA ASN A 8 -1.05 -0.79 -16.35
C ASN A 8 -1.40 -1.13 -14.89
N TYR A 9 -1.70 -0.13 -14.06
CA TYR A 9 -2.03 -0.33 -12.65
C TYR A 9 -3.47 0.13 -12.40
N PRO A 10 -4.26 -0.63 -11.62
CA PRO A 10 -5.64 -0.26 -11.29
C PRO A 10 -5.70 0.83 -10.19
N PHE A 11 -4.68 1.70 -10.12
CA PHE A 11 -4.56 2.74 -9.10
C PHE A 11 -4.72 4.11 -9.72
N ASN A 12 -5.46 4.97 -9.03
CA ASN A 12 -5.65 6.34 -9.45
C ASN A 12 -4.54 7.26 -8.88
N PRO A 13 -4.39 8.45 -9.45
CA PRO A 13 -3.51 9.52 -8.96
C PRO A 13 -3.56 9.79 -7.45
N GLU A 14 -4.77 9.90 -6.91
CA GLU A 14 -5.04 10.33 -5.54
C GLU A 14 -4.54 9.29 -4.54
N GLN A 15 -4.69 8.01 -4.87
CA GLN A 15 -4.19 6.88 -4.07
C GLN A 15 -2.67 6.88 -3.97
N LEU A 16 -1.97 7.18 -5.06
CA LEU A 16 -0.51 7.21 -5.06
C LEU A 16 0.02 8.44 -4.32
N CYS A 17 -0.65 9.59 -4.48
CA CYS A 17 -0.36 10.79 -3.70
C CYS A 17 -0.60 10.56 -2.20
N LYS A 18 -1.70 9.89 -1.83
CA LYS A 18 -1.97 9.51 -0.43
C LYS A 18 -0.86 8.60 0.10
N LEU A 19 -0.47 7.57 -0.66
CA LEU A 19 0.60 6.65 -0.26
C LEU A 19 1.92 7.38 -0.06
N GLU A 20 2.29 8.27 -0.98
CA GLU A 20 3.49 9.11 -0.89
C GLU A 20 3.50 9.95 0.40
N ASN A 21 2.41 10.66 0.67
CA ASN A 21 2.27 11.47 1.89
C ASN A 21 2.34 10.61 3.17
N GLU A 22 1.73 9.43 3.16
CA GLU A 22 1.78 8.49 4.29
C GLU A 22 3.21 7.97 4.53
N ILE A 23 3.95 7.64 3.44
CA ILE A 23 5.34 7.19 3.51
C ILE A 23 6.22 8.29 4.12
N ASP A 24 6.07 9.53 3.67
CA ASP A 24 6.86 10.66 4.15
C ASP A 24 6.55 10.96 5.62
N LYS A 25 5.27 10.91 6.01
CA LYS A 25 4.83 11.11 7.40
C LYS A 25 5.36 10.06 8.36
N GLU A 26 5.36 8.80 7.96
CA GLU A 26 5.88 7.69 8.77
C GLU A 26 7.42 7.60 8.71
N GLY A 27 8.05 8.30 7.77
CA GLY A 27 9.50 8.32 7.57
C GLY A 27 10.03 7.02 6.96
N GLY A 28 9.27 6.45 6.00
CA GLY A 28 9.67 5.32 5.16
C GLY A 28 8.56 4.26 4.95
N PHE A 29 8.64 3.54 3.83
CA PHE A 29 7.65 2.52 3.46
C PHE A 29 7.55 1.38 4.48
N GLU A 30 8.68 0.88 5.01
CA GLU A 30 8.67 -0.19 6.01
C GLU A 30 7.92 0.23 7.30
N LYS A 31 8.13 1.46 7.76
CA LYS A 31 7.43 2.01 8.93
C LYS A 31 5.93 2.16 8.67
N LEU A 32 5.56 2.62 7.47
CA LEU A 32 4.17 2.65 7.04
C LEU A 32 3.56 1.24 7.04
N MET A 33 4.28 0.22 6.59
CA MET A 33 3.79 -1.15 6.59
C MET A 33 3.60 -1.72 8.00
N ILE A 34 4.42 -1.31 8.98
CA ILE A 34 4.18 -1.63 10.39
C ILE A 34 2.92 -0.90 10.90
N SER A 35 2.75 0.38 10.57
CA SER A 35 1.57 1.20 10.94
C SER A 35 0.28 0.61 10.35
N LYS A 36 0.31 0.20 9.08
CA LYS A 36 -0.77 -0.52 8.39
C LYS A 36 -0.88 -2.01 8.77
N LYS A 37 -0.12 -2.47 9.76
CA LYS A 37 -0.07 -3.86 10.25
C LYS A 37 0.18 -4.91 9.16
N ALA A 38 0.75 -4.50 8.03
CA ALA A 38 1.21 -5.38 6.95
C ALA A 38 2.55 -6.05 7.31
N LEU A 39 3.32 -5.43 8.20
CA LEU A 39 4.48 -5.99 8.86
C LEU A 39 4.26 -6.03 10.38
N LYS A 40 4.88 -7.01 11.03
CA LYS A 40 4.92 -7.13 12.50
C LYS A 40 6.36 -7.27 12.95
N LYS A 41 6.64 -6.88 14.19
CA LYS A 41 7.92 -7.14 14.86
C LYS A 41 7.73 -8.27 15.85
N GLU A 42 8.44 -9.37 15.64
CA GLU A 42 8.46 -10.55 16.51
C GLU A 42 9.91 -10.85 16.86
N ASP A 43 10.25 -10.84 18.15
CA ASP A 43 11.61 -11.13 18.66
C ASP A 43 12.74 -10.38 17.94
N GLY A 44 12.54 -9.09 17.65
CA GLY A 44 13.51 -8.25 16.95
C GLY A 44 13.59 -8.48 15.44
N THR A 45 12.79 -9.40 14.89
CA THR A 45 12.68 -9.68 13.46
C THR A 45 11.41 -9.05 12.89
N THR A 46 11.52 -8.46 11.70
CA THR A 46 10.36 -8.00 10.94
C THR A 46 9.78 -9.16 10.14
N VAL A 47 8.51 -9.48 10.38
CA VAL A 47 7.79 -10.56 9.69
C VAL A 47 6.60 -10.01 8.90
N ILE A 48 6.28 -10.67 7.80
CA ILE A 48 5.12 -10.30 6.98
C ILE A 48 3.85 -10.78 7.67
N ALA A 49 2.87 -9.87 7.83
CA ALA A 49 1.59 -10.22 8.39
C ALA A 49 0.73 -10.98 7.38
N VAL A 50 0.06 -12.03 7.85
CA VAL A 50 -0.97 -12.75 7.12
C VAL A 50 -2.31 -12.55 7.84
N TYR A 51 -3.35 -12.26 7.07
CA TYR A 51 -4.72 -12.03 7.54
C TYR A 51 -5.66 -13.07 6.93
N GLU A 52 -6.12 -14.01 7.76
CA GLU A 52 -7.14 -15.00 7.34
C GLU A 52 -8.45 -14.30 6.97
N ASP A 53 -8.83 -13.28 7.76
CA ASP A 53 -9.96 -12.40 7.50
C ASP A 53 -9.49 -11.15 6.73
N ILE A 54 -9.58 -11.24 5.40
CA ILE A 54 -9.20 -10.15 4.51
C ILE A 54 -10.16 -8.96 4.62
N GLU A 55 -11.44 -9.19 4.89
CA GLU A 55 -12.45 -8.12 4.94
C GLU A 55 -12.20 -7.21 6.14
N LYS A 56 -11.83 -7.79 7.29
CA LYS A 56 -11.39 -7.02 8.45
C LYS A 56 -10.17 -6.15 8.16
N TYR A 57 -9.24 -6.62 7.32
CA TYR A 57 -8.10 -5.80 6.92
C TYR A 57 -8.54 -4.62 6.04
N LYS A 58 -9.43 -4.87 5.07
CA LYS A 58 -9.99 -3.84 4.19
C LYS A 58 -10.69 -2.75 4.99
N GLU A 59 -11.52 -3.12 5.96
CA GLU A 59 -12.23 -2.17 6.82
C GLU A 59 -11.31 -1.23 7.62
N LEU A 60 -10.12 -1.72 8.00
CA LEU A 60 -9.18 -0.95 8.79
C LEU A 60 -8.30 -0.01 7.95
N PHE A 61 -7.92 -0.42 6.73
CA PHE A 61 -6.82 0.22 6.00
C PHE A 61 -7.12 0.61 4.55
N LEU A 62 -8.21 0.10 3.97
CA LEU A 62 -8.66 0.49 2.63
C LEU A 62 -9.87 1.43 2.73
N THR A 63 -9.66 2.56 3.40
CA THR A 63 -10.68 3.59 3.63
C THR A 63 -10.36 4.86 2.85
N GLU A 64 -11.37 5.73 2.71
CA GLU A 64 -11.26 7.04 2.04
C GLU A 64 -10.75 6.88 0.59
N GLU A 65 -9.63 7.50 0.21
CA GLU A 65 -9.06 7.41 -1.14
C GLU A 65 -8.71 5.96 -1.55
N TYR A 66 -8.51 5.06 -0.58
CA TYR A 66 -8.26 3.63 -0.83
C TYR A 66 -9.55 2.79 -0.93
N GLU A 67 -10.74 3.35 -0.68
CA GLU A 67 -12.01 2.60 -0.62
C GLU A 67 -12.28 1.83 -1.92
N SER A 68 -12.01 2.44 -3.08
CA SER A 68 -12.20 1.78 -4.37
C SER A 68 -11.29 0.55 -4.57
N LEU A 69 -10.16 0.48 -3.86
CA LEU A 69 -9.23 -0.64 -3.94
C LEU A 69 -9.75 -1.90 -3.23
N ARG A 70 -10.77 -1.79 -2.38
CA ARG A 70 -11.40 -2.95 -1.71
C ARG A 70 -11.91 -3.99 -2.71
N SER A 71 -12.34 -3.54 -3.88
CA SER A 71 -12.85 -4.37 -4.97
C SER A 71 -11.80 -5.25 -5.63
N ILE A 72 -10.53 -4.83 -5.59
CA ILE A 72 -9.39 -5.54 -6.21
C ILE A 72 -8.44 -6.16 -5.19
N TYR A 73 -8.65 -5.91 -3.90
CA TYR A 73 -7.88 -6.53 -2.83
C TYR A 73 -8.39 -7.95 -2.59
N ASP A 74 -7.56 -8.93 -2.91
CA ASP A 74 -7.88 -10.37 -2.89
C ASP A 74 -6.84 -11.22 -2.13
N THR A 75 -5.88 -10.59 -1.47
CA THR A 75 -4.75 -11.27 -0.84
C THR A 75 -4.85 -11.31 0.68
N GLN A 76 -4.45 -12.43 1.28
CA GLN A 76 -4.23 -12.54 2.73
C GLN A 76 -2.94 -11.86 3.19
N VAL A 77 -2.12 -11.36 2.27
CA VAL A 77 -0.81 -10.78 2.53
C VAL A 77 -0.83 -9.31 2.15
N PRO A 78 -1.20 -8.40 3.07
CA PRO A 78 -1.33 -6.97 2.75
C PRO A 78 -0.05 -6.33 2.24
N TYR A 79 1.11 -6.82 2.71
CA TYR A 79 2.40 -6.31 2.27
C TYR A 79 2.59 -6.43 0.76
N ALA A 80 2.13 -7.54 0.16
CA ALA A 80 2.18 -7.73 -1.28
C ALA A 80 1.32 -6.69 -2.01
N PHE A 81 0.10 -6.46 -1.53
CA PHE A 81 -0.80 -5.46 -2.09
C PHE A 81 -0.19 -4.05 -2.05
N TRP A 82 0.26 -3.59 -0.88
CA TRP A 82 0.89 -2.27 -0.75
C TRP A 82 2.20 -2.15 -1.53
N GLY A 83 2.95 -3.25 -1.66
CA GLY A 83 4.17 -3.32 -2.47
C GLY A 83 3.91 -3.01 -3.94
N ILE A 84 2.78 -3.45 -4.50
CA ILE A 84 2.41 -3.16 -5.89
C ILE A 84 2.13 -1.66 -6.06
N LEU A 85 1.43 -1.02 -5.12
CA LEU A 85 1.21 0.44 -5.15
C LEU A 85 2.54 1.20 -5.03
N TYR A 86 3.43 0.74 -4.13
CA TYR A 86 4.73 1.37 -3.92
C TYR A 86 5.67 1.23 -5.11
N GLU A 87 5.63 0.10 -5.81
CA GLU A 87 6.35 -0.10 -7.07
C GLU A 87 5.84 0.86 -8.15
N ALA A 88 4.52 1.01 -8.27
CA ALA A 88 3.92 1.96 -9.21
C ALA A 88 4.35 3.41 -8.92
N LEU A 89 4.35 3.80 -7.63
CA LEU A 89 4.83 5.12 -7.19
C LEU A 89 6.32 5.32 -7.53
N THR A 90 7.16 4.32 -7.27
CA THR A 90 8.61 4.39 -7.55
C THR A 90 8.88 4.55 -9.05
N LYS A 91 8.19 3.78 -9.90
CA LYS A 91 8.32 3.90 -11.35
C LYS A 91 7.94 5.28 -11.88
N ILE A 92 6.94 5.93 -11.29
CA ILE A 92 6.58 7.31 -11.65
C ILE A 92 7.71 8.27 -11.28
N ARG A 93 8.31 8.10 -10.09
CA ARG A 93 9.39 8.96 -9.61
C ARG A 93 10.66 8.80 -10.47
N GLU A 94 11.00 7.59 -10.88
CA GLU A 94 12.17 7.33 -11.75
C GLU A 94 12.01 7.83 -13.19
N ALA A 95 10.77 8.02 -13.65
CA ALA A 95 10.48 8.58 -14.96
C ALA A 95 10.55 10.12 -15.01
N GLN A 96 10.88 10.78 -13.89
CA GLN A 96 11.09 12.23 -13.76
C GLN A 96 12.57 12.60 -13.86
#